data_AF-A0A2K9B2C2-F1
#
_entry.id   AF-A0A2K9B2C2-F1
#
_cell.length_a   1.000
_cell.length_b   1.000
_cell.length_c   1.000
_cell.angle_alpha   90.00
_cell.angle_beta   90.00
_cell.angle_gamma   90.00
#
_symmetry.space_group_name_H-M   'P 1'
#
loop_
_entity.id
_entity.type
_entity.pdbx_description
1 polymer ?
#
loop_
_entity_poly.entity_id
_entity_poly.type
_entity_poly.pdbx_seq_one_letter_code
_entity_poly.pdbx_strand_id
1 'polypeptide(L)'
;MTRQEIDTLVEGFPEYYRLSIHLALLVGGLRIGEVCGLQLKDIDLDHRLLYVRHSVTQGPDDLGEYRLDETKTPESHRVVPIPAPVCRLIREHIDRFCPDRDPDTMLFHAIRHPERVLNPTTIQRQFRTARKRINREDVTFHSLRATHATMFMIQGGTLRETMDELGHVDVDVAVRCYQRVVPRHRRDVAERLALEYLPAGDPAGIKAQIAQKEEEIDQLRQTVAGLRRRLEELEDDGDGRSQSG
;
A
#
# COMPACT_ATOMS: atom_id res chain seq x y z
N MET A 1 -8.32 6.71 3.49
CA MET A 1 -8.35 6.23 4.89
C MET A 1 -7.17 6.84 5.63
N THR A 2 -7.29 7.12 6.92
CA THR A 2 -6.18 7.60 7.77
C THR A 2 -5.26 6.46 8.16
N ARG A 3 -4.04 6.77 8.62
CA ARG A 3 -3.10 5.75 9.13
C ARG A 3 -3.72 4.92 10.26
N GLN A 4 -4.38 5.57 11.22
CA GLN A 4 -5.02 4.89 12.35
C GLN A 4 -6.15 3.95 11.92
N GLU A 5 -6.96 4.36 10.94
CA GLU A 5 -7.97 3.48 10.33
C GLU A 5 -7.33 2.24 9.70
N ILE A 6 -6.20 2.40 8.99
CA ILE A 6 -5.47 1.28 8.37
C ILE A 6 -4.90 0.34 9.44
N ASP A 7 -4.23 0.86 10.47
CA ASP A 7 -3.64 0.04 11.53
C ASP A 7 -4.73 -0.80 12.24
N THR A 8 -5.87 -0.17 12.56
CA THR A 8 -7.03 -0.85 13.17
C THR A 8 -7.63 -1.92 12.25
N LEU A 9 -7.64 -1.64 10.94
CA LEU A 9 -8.15 -2.57 9.93
C LEU A 9 -7.23 -3.78 9.77
N VAL A 10 -5.90 -3.59 9.81
CA VAL A 10 -4.89 -4.67 9.81
C VAL A 10 -5.01 -5.53 11.07
N GLU A 11 -5.12 -4.92 12.25
CA GLU A 11 -5.30 -5.65 13.50
C GLU A 11 -6.60 -6.48 13.50
N GLY A 12 -7.64 -5.97 12.83
CA GLY A 12 -8.91 -6.64 12.62
C GLY A 12 -8.88 -7.85 11.68
N PHE A 13 -7.83 -8.01 10.88
CA PHE A 13 -7.68 -9.16 10.00
C PHE A 13 -7.07 -10.36 10.74
N PRO A 14 -7.50 -11.59 10.41
CA PRO A 14 -6.75 -12.79 10.81
C PRO A 14 -5.31 -12.68 10.32
N GLU A 15 -4.36 -13.11 11.14
CA GLU A 15 -2.92 -12.92 10.91
C GLU A 15 -2.49 -13.26 9.48
N TYR A 16 -2.89 -14.45 9.00
CA TYR A 16 -2.61 -14.92 7.64
C TYR A 16 -3.01 -13.94 6.52
N TYR A 17 -4.09 -13.18 6.70
CA TYR A 17 -4.57 -12.27 5.66
C TYR A 17 -4.08 -10.82 5.85
N ARG A 18 -3.35 -10.50 6.92
CA ARG A 18 -2.94 -9.11 7.20
C ARG A 18 -2.07 -8.51 6.11
N LEU A 19 -1.15 -9.30 5.55
CA LEU A 19 -0.26 -8.86 4.48
C LEU A 19 -1.05 -8.40 3.23
N SER A 20 -2.24 -8.95 2.97
CA SER A 20 -3.08 -8.56 1.82
C SER A 20 -3.44 -7.08 1.82
N ILE A 21 -3.64 -6.47 3.01
CA ILE A 21 -3.95 -5.04 3.14
C ILE A 21 -2.72 -4.20 2.80
N HIS A 22 -1.56 -4.57 3.35
CA HIS A 22 -0.31 -3.84 3.09
C HIS A 22 0.08 -3.91 1.62
N LEU A 23 -0.04 -5.06 0.98
CA LEU A 23 0.22 -5.19 -0.46
C LEU A 23 -0.74 -4.31 -1.27
N ALA A 24 -2.05 -4.41 -1.02
CA ALA A 24 -3.05 -3.62 -1.75
C ALA A 24 -2.93 -2.10 -1.52
N LEU A 25 -2.39 -1.66 -0.39
CA LEU A 25 -2.25 -0.24 -0.04
C LEU A 25 -0.88 0.35 -0.38
N LEU A 26 0.20 -0.42 -0.25
CA LEU A 26 1.57 0.09 -0.26
C LEU A 26 2.40 -0.40 -1.45
N VAL A 27 1.87 -1.29 -2.28
CA VAL A 27 2.58 -1.89 -3.41
C VAL A 27 1.66 -1.88 -4.64
N GLY A 28 1.74 -0.87 -5.52
CA GLY A 28 0.99 -0.87 -6.78
C GLY A 28 -0.54 -0.88 -6.68
N GLY A 29 -1.10 -0.47 -5.55
CA GLY A 29 -2.55 -0.39 -5.35
C GLY A 29 -3.32 -1.66 -5.76
N LEU A 30 -2.82 -2.85 -5.41
CA LEU A 30 -3.30 -4.10 -6.02
C LEU A 30 -4.82 -4.32 -5.90
N ARG A 31 -5.42 -4.87 -6.97
CA ARG A 31 -6.78 -5.39 -6.94
C ARG A 31 -6.82 -6.68 -6.11
N ILE A 32 -7.97 -6.99 -5.51
CA ILE A 32 -8.12 -8.19 -4.68
C ILE A 32 -7.78 -9.50 -5.42
N GLY A 33 -8.14 -9.59 -6.71
CA GLY A 33 -7.79 -10.73 -7.56
C GLY A 33 -6.30 -10.82 -7.83
N GLU A 34 -5.61 -9.68 -8.02
CA GLU A 34 -4.15 -9.62 -8.17
C GLU A 34 -3.46 -10.08 -6.88
N VAL A 35 -3.93 -9.60 -5.71
CA VAL A 35 -3.40 -10.06 -4.40
C VAL A 35 -3.54 -11.56 -4.24
N CYS A 36 -4.73 -12.12 -4.53
CA CYS A 36 -4.97 -13.55 -4.48
C CYS A 36 -4.19 -14.34 -5.55
N GLY A 37 -3.72 -13.67 -6.60
CA GLY A 37 -3.00 -14.27 -7.73
C GLY A 37 -1.48 -14.29 -7.59
N LEU A 38 -0.92 -13.71 -6.52
CA LEU A 38 0.52 -13.64 -6.32
C LEU A 38 1.11 -15.03 -6.01
N GLN A 39 2.15 -15.38 -6.74
CA GLN A 39 3.01 -16.55 -6.47
C GLN A 39 4.36 -16.09 -5.90
N LEU A 40 5.14 -16.99 -5.31
CA LEU A 40 6.46 -16.63 -4.77
C LEU A 40 7.42 -16.12 -5.85
N LYS A 41 7.37 -16.69 -7.06
CA LYS A 41 8.16 -16.23 -8.23
C LYS A 41 7.86 -14.80 -8.68
N ASP A 42 6.75 -14.23 -8.25
CA ASP A 42 6.36 -12.86 -8.57
C ASP A 42 7.03 -11.84 -7.62
N ILE A 43 7.75 -12.31 -6.59
CA ILE A 43 8.33 -11.46 -5.54
C ILE A 43 9.85 -11.55 -5.61
N ASP A 44 10.48 -10.46 -6.03
CA ASP A 44 11.92 -10.30 -6.01
C ASP A 44 12.32 -9.38 -4.85
N LEU A 45 12.65 -9.98 -3.69
CA LEU A 45 13.02 -9.22 -2.49
C LEU A 45 14.44 -8.64 -2.56
N ASP A 46 15.29 -9.16 -3.45
CA ASP A 46 16.68 -8.69 -3.60
C ASP A 46 16.69 -7.35 -4.35
N HIS A 47 15.92 -7.26 -5.44
CA HIS A 47 15.74 -6.02 -6.19
C HIS A 47 14.54 -5.19 -5.69
N ARG A 48 13.75 -5.73 -4.76
CA ARG A 48 12.52 -5.14 -4.20
C ARG A 48 11.50 -4.81 -5.27
N LEU A 49 11.18 -5.78 -6.10
CA LEU A 49 10.22 -5.68 -7.19
C LEU A 49 9.11 -6.71 -7.04
N LEU A 50 7.87 -6.29 -7.29
CA LEU A 50 6.72 -7.17 -7.39
C LEU A 50 6.25 -7.21 -8.85
N TYR A 51 6.15 -8.40 -9.41
CA TYR A 51 5.65 -8.63 -10.75
C TYR A 51 4.16 -8.98 -10.70
N VAL A 52 3.29 -8.05 -11.09
CA VAL A 52 1.85 -8.31 -11.13
C VAL A 52 1.49 -8.91 -12.48
N ARG A 53 1.41 -10.24 -12.54
CA ARG A 53 1.21 -11.00 -13.80
C ARG A 53 -0.12 -11.74 -13.88
N HIS A 54 -0.69 -12.10 -12.73
CA HIS A 54 -1.89 -12.91 -12.67
C HIS A 54 -2.98 -12.25 -11.83
N SER A 55 -4.21 -12.72 -12.03
CA SER A 55 -5.33 -12.39 -11.16
C SER A 55 -6.22 -13.62 -10.98
N VAL A 56 -6.73 -13.82 -9.78
CA VAL A 56 -7.77 -14.82 -9.52
C VAL A 56 -9.13 -14.30 -9.97
N THR A 57 -9.79 -15.02 -10.89
CA THR A 57 -11.09 -14.65 -11.51
C THR A 57 -12.03 -15.85 -11.60
N GLN A 58 -13.31 -15.62 -11.93
CA GLN A 58 -14.31 -16.66 -12.22
C GLN A 58 -14.60 -16.71 -13.72
N GLY A 59 -13.58 -16.96 -14.55
CA GLY A 59 -13.74 -17.16 -15.98
C GLY A 59 -14.64 -16.18 -16.76
N PRO A 60 -15.18 -16.58 -17.93
CA PRO A 60 -16.14 -15.77 -18.67
C PRO A 60 -17.42 -15.57 -17.85
N ASP A 61 -17.97 -14.35 -17.89
CA ASP A 61 -19.22 -13.95 -17.23
C ASP A 61 -19.22 -14.02 -15.69
N ASP A 62 -18.05 -14.07 -15.04
CA ASP A 62 -17.89 -14.20 -13.58
C ASP A 62 -18.60 -15.46 -13.00
N LEU A 63 -18.68 -16.52 -13.81
CA LEU A 63 -19.30 -17.80 -13.46
C LEU A 63 -18.26 -18.93 -13.34
N GLY A 64 -18.47 -19.81 -12.37
CA GLY A 64 -17.66 -21.02 -12.17
C GLY A 64 -16.64 -20.93 -11.03
N GLU A 65 -15.71 -21.90 -11.02
CA GLU A 65 -14.67 -21.98 -9.99
C GLU A 65 -13.61 -20.89 -10.16
N TYR A 66 -13.10 -20.40 -9.03
CA TYR A 66 -11.99 -19.45 -9.04
C TYR A 66 -10.72 -20.14 -9.55
N ARG A 67 -10.05 -19.48 -10.48
CA ARG A 67 -8.80 -19.95 -11.09
C ARG A 67 -7.82 -18.81 -11.21
N LEU A 68 -6.54 -19.17 -11.28
CA LEU A 68 -5.51 -18.25 -11.70
C LEU A 68 -5.69 -17.99 -13.19
N ASP A 69 -5.86 -16.73 -13.56
CA ASP A 69 -5.91 -16.30 -14.95
C ASP A 69 -4.76 -15.32 -15.20
N GLU A 70 -4.29 -15.26 -16.45
CA GLU A 70 -3.44 -14.15 -16.84
C GLU A 70 -4.24 -12.86 -16.69
N THR A 71 -3.57 -11.75 -16.35
CA THR A 71 -4.29 -10.49 -16.32
C THR A 71 -4.86 -10.20 -17.72
N LYS A 72 -6.09 -9.67 -17.78
CA LYS A 72 -6.95 -9.68 -18.98
C LYS A 72 -6.29 -9.13 -20.26
N THR A 73 -5.19 -8.36 -20.15
CA THR A 73 -4.37 -7.95 -21.30
C THR A 73 -2.86 -7.88 -20.94
N PRO A 74 -1.93 -7.97 -21.91
CA PRO A 74 -0.49 -7.80 -21.66
C PRO A 74 -0.13 -6.45 -21.00
N GLU A 75 -0.94 -5.41 -21.21
CA GLU A 75 -0.77 -4.08 -20.62
C GLU A 75 -1.10 -4.04 -19.12
N SER A 76 -1.79 -5.06 -18.58
CA SER A 76 -1.97 -5.19 -17.13
C SER A 76 -0.79 -5.84 -16.41
N HIS A 77 0.17 -6.42 -17.14
CA HIS A 77 1.44 -6.83 -16.56
C HIS A 77 2.26 -5.59 -16.20
N ARG A 78 2.59 -5.49 -14.92
CA ARG A 78 3.40 -4.38 -14.41
C ARG A 78 4.39 -4.86 -13.37
N VAL A 79 5.46 -4.10 -13.25
CA VAL A 79 6.44 -4.25 -12.20
C VAL A 79 6.33 -3.03 -11.31
N VAL A 80 6.10 -3.26 -10.01
CA VAL A 80 5.97 -2.19 -9.03
C VAL A 80 7.01 -2.35 -7.94
N PRO A 81 7.58 -1.25 -7.42
CA PRO A 81 8.56 -1.32 -6.34
C PRO A 81 7.91 -1.82 -5.05
N ILE A 82 8.63 -2.65 -4.30
CA ILE A 82 8.27 -3.06 -2.94
C ILE A 82 8.99 -2.12 -1.97
N PRO A 83 8.29 -1.32 -1.16
CA PRO A 83 8.93 -0.51 -0.13
C PRO A 83 9.70 -1.39 0.86
N ALA A 84 10.87 -0.94 1.30
CA ALA A 84 11.72 -1.71 2.22
C ALA A 84 11.01 -2.18 3.50
N PRO A 85 10.13 -1.39 4.15
CA PRO A 85 9.36 -1.87 5.30
C PRO A 85 8.41 -3.02 4.96
N VAL A 86 7.88 -3.08 3.74
CA VAL A 86 6.97 -4.14 3.29
C VAL A 86 7.74 -5.42 2.96
N CYS A 87 8.99 -5.31 2.50
CA CYS A 87 9.86 -6.49 2.25
C CYS A 87 9.99 -7.36 3.51
N ARG A 88 10.12 -6.73 4.68
CA ARG A 88 10.15 -7.44 5.97
C ARG A 88 8.86 -8.24 6.20
N LEU A 89 7.70 -7.60 6.01
CA LEU A 89 6.40 -8.24 6.22
C LEU A 89 6.17 -9.40 5.25
N ILE A 90 6.60 -9.24 4.00
CA ILE A 90 6.55 -10.31 3.00
C ILE A 90 7.42 -11.49 3.45
N ARG A 91 8.66 -11.24 3.87
CA ARG A 91 9.57 -12.29 4.34
C ARG A 91 8.97 -13.05 5.53
N GLU A 92 8.48 -12.32 6.54
CA GLU A 92 7.85 -12.92 7.72
C GLU A 92 6.62 -13.79 7.36
N HIS A 93 5.84 -13.37 6.36
CA HIS A 93 4.70 -14.15 5.86
C HIS A 93 5.14 -15.41 5.12
N ILE A 94 6.10 -15.31 4.19
CA ILE A 94 6.60 -16.48 3.43
C ILE A 94 7.25 -17.47 4.40
N ASP A 95 8.05 -16.99 5.36
CA ASP A 95 8.72 -17.84 6.36
C ASP A 95 7.74 -18.65 7.20
N ARG A 96 6.58 -18.05 7.51
CA ARG A 96 5.57 -18.68 8.37
C ARG A 96 4.60 -19.57 7.62
N PHE A 97 4.21 -19.18 6.40
CA PHE A 97 3.07 -19.76 5.71
C PHE A 97 3.40 -20.42 4.37
N CYS A 98 4.61 -20.28 3.86
CA CYS A 98 5.06 -20.88 2.59
C CYS A 98 6.37 -21.67 2.81
N PRO A 99 6.34 -22.76 3.60
CA PRO A 99 7.55 -23.48 4.00
C PRO A 99 8.25 -24.22 2.85
N ASP A 100 7.52 -24.60 1.80
CA ASP A 100 8.09 -25.28 0.61
C ASP A 100 9.02 -24.39 -0.22
N ARG A 101 8.81 -23.06 -0.18
CA ARG A 101 9.51 -22.05 -1.00
C ARG A 101 9.46 -22.33 -2.50
N ASP A 102 8.46 -23.08 -2.96
CA ASP A 102 8.34 -23.37 -4.39
C ASP A 102 7.97 -22.08 -5.14
N PRO A 103 8.64 -21.75 -6.27
CA PRO A 103 8.32 -20.57 -7.06
C PRO A 103 6.85 -20.46 -7.47
N ASP A 104 6.17 -21.58 -7.68
CA ASP A 104 4.75 -21.63 -8.07
C ASP A 104 3.79 -21.63 -6.87
N THR A 105 4.29 -21.66 -5.64
CA THR A 105 3.45 -21.54 -4.44
C THR A 105 2.73 -20.20 -4.39
N MET A 106 1.41 -20.25 -4.19
CA MET A 106 0.58 -19.06 -3.99
C MET A 106 0.95 -18.40 -2.65
N LEU A 107 1.20 -17.09 -2.65
CA LEU A 107 1.45 -16.31 -1.44
C LEU A 107 0.24 -16.37 -0.48
N PHE A 108 -0.96 -16.43 -1.05
CA PHE A 108 -2.20 -16.71 -0.35
C PHE A 108 -2.93 -17.88 -1.02
N HIS A 109 -3.04 -19.00 -0.32
CA HIS A 109 -3.76 -20.20 -0.75
C HIS A 109 -5.00 -20.44 0.13
N ALA A 110 -5.91 -21.30 -0.32
CA ALA A 110 -7.01 -21.73 0.53
C ALA A 110 -6.47 -22.63 1.66
N ILE A 111 -6.65 -22.22 2.92
CA ILE A 111 -6.09 -22.93 4.10
C ILE A 111 -6.52 -24.41 4.16
N ARG A 112 -7.77 -24.71 3.76
CA ARG A 112 -8.33 -26.08 3.80
C ARG A 112 -8.01 -26.91 2.55
N HIS A 113 -7.61 -26.24 1.48
CA HIS A 113 -7.39 -26.82 0.15
C HIS A 113 -6.19 -26.10 -0.49
N PRO A 114 -4.95 -26.34 0.00
CA PRO A 114 -3.77 -25.61 -0.45
C PRO A 114 -3.52 -25.71 -1.96
N GLU A 115 -4.04 -26.75 -2.61
CA GLU A 115 -4.02 -26.96 -4.06
C GLU A 115 -4.91 -25.96 -4.84
N ARG A 116 -5.77 -25.20 -4.14
CA ARG A 116 -6.68 -24.23 -4.74
C ARG A 116 -6.25 -22.79 -4.45
N VAL A 117 -6.51 -21.91 -5.41
CA VAL A 117 -6.35 -20.47 -5.24
C VAL A 117 -7.26 -19.93 -4.14
N LEU A 118 -6.80 -18.90 -3.44
CA LEU A 118 -7.63 -18.21 -2.46
C LEU A 118 -8.75 -17.44 -3.16
N ASN A 119 -9.99 -17.82 -2.87
CA ASN A 119 -11.16 -17.10 -3.36
C ASN A 119 -11.17 -15.64 -2.82
N PRO A 120 -11.19 -14.60 -3.70
CA PRO A 120 -11.27 -13.20 -3.32
C PRO A 120 -12.41 -12.85 -2.34
N THR A 121 -13.53 -13.56 -2.40
CA THR A 121 -14.65 -13.36 -1.45
C THR A 121 -14.25 -13.65 -0.01
N THR A 122 -13.24 -14.50 0.22
CA THR A 122 -12.68 -14.77 1.56
C THR A 122 -12.10 -13.50 2.15
N ILE A 123 -11.15 -12.87 1.46
CA ILE A 123 -10.55 -11.60 1.87
C ILE A 123 -11.62 -10.51 1.98
N GLN A 124 -12.55 -10.46 1.01
CA GLN A 124 -13.63 -9.46 1.04
C GLN A 124 -14.54 -9.61 2.27
N ARG A 125 -14.83 -10.84 2.70
CA ARG A 125 -15.58 -11.13 3.92
C ARG A 125 -14.80 -10.72 5.17
N GLN A 126 -13.50 -11.01 5.24
CA GLN A 126 -12.66 -10.54 6.35
C GLN A 126 -12.63 -9.00 6.40
N PHE A 127 -12.51 -8.35 5.25
CA PHE A 127 -12.56 -6.89 5.15
C PHE A 127 -13.88 -6.31 5.66
N ARG A 128 -15.02 -6.91 5.28
CA ARG A 128 -16.35 -6.48 5.77
C ARG A 128 -16.50 -6.60 7.29
N THR A 129 -15.84 -7.57 7.90
CA THR A 129 -15.82 -7.71 9.37
C THR A 129 -14.91 -6.66 9.99
N ALA A 130 -13.70 -6.49 9.48
CA ALA A 130 -12.71 -5.56 10.03
C ALA A 130 -13.14 -4.09 9.90
N ARG A 131 -13.75 -3.70 8.78
CA ARG A 131 -14.18 -2.29 8.54
C ARG A 131 -15.21 -1.78 9.56
N LYS A 132 -15.92 -2.68 10.24
CA LYS A 132 -16.84 -2.31 11.34
C LYS A 132 -16.09 -1.72 12.53
N ARG A 133 -14.85 -2.15 12.78
CA ARG A 133 -14.01 -1.65 13.89
C ARG A 133 -13.59 -0.19 13.70
N ILE A 134 -13.55 0.27 12.45
CA ILE A 134 -13.24 1.67 12.11
C ILE A 134 -14.50 2.49 11.79
N ASN A 135 -15.70 1.92 11.97
CA ASN A 135 -16.98 2.57 11.65
C ASN A 135 -17.09 3.06 10.19
N ARG A 136 -16.50 2.32 9.24
CA ARG A 136 -16.51 2.66 7.81
C ARG A 136 -17.17 1.57 6.97
N GLU A 137 -18.49 1.49 7.02
CA GLU A 137 -19.25 0.54 6.19
C GLU A 137 -19.32 0.94 4.71
N ASP A 138 -18.90 2.16 4.37
CA ASP A 138 -18.79 2.67 3.01
C ASP A 138 -17.55 2.14 2.28
N VAL A 139 -16.49 1.74 3.00
CA VAL A 139 -15.24 1.28 2.36
C VAL A 139 -15.26 -0.20 2.04
N THR A 140 -14.63 -0.56 0.93
CA THR A 140 -14.41 -1.95 0.49
C THR A 140 -12.92 -2.22 0.35
N PHE A 141 -12.52 -3.48 0.08
CA PHE A 141 -11.13 -3.79 -0.21
C PHE A 141 -10.58 -2.94 -1.37
N HIS A 142 -11.41 -2.65 -2.37
CA HIS A 142 -11.03 -1.78 -3.49
C HIS A 142 -10.76 -0.32 -3.07
N SER A 143 -11.29 0.13 -1.93
CA SER A 143 -10.99 1.46 -1.39
C SER A 143 -9.53 1.61 -0.94
N LEU A 144 -8.81 0.50 -0.67
CA LEU A 144 -7.37 0.51 -0.40
C LEU A 144 -6.60 1.02 -1.63
N ARG A 145 -6.94 0.53 -2.82
CA ARG A 145 -6.38 0.98 -4.09
C ARG A 145 -6.62 2.47 -4.34
N ALA A 146 -7.84 2.95 -4.09
CA ALA A 146 -8.13 4.38 -4.19
C ALA A 146 -7.29 5.19 -3.19
N THR A 147 -7.11 4.67 -1.97
CA THR A 147 -6.26 5.31 -0.96
C THR A 147 -4.79 5.32 -1.39
N HIS A 148 -4.27 4.22 -1.94
CA HIS A 148 -2.91 4.15 -2.50
C HIS A 148 -2.69 5.26 -3.53
N ALA A 149 -3.55 5.34 -4.55
CA ALA A 149 -3.45 6.34 -5.61
C ALA A 149 -3.44 7.78 -5.08
N THR A 150 -4.39 8.11 -4.20
CA THR A 150 -4.47 9.44 -3.58
C THR A 150 -3.22 9.75 -2.76
N MET A 151 -2.75 8.81 -1.94
CA MET A 151 -1.57 9.02 -1.10
C MET A 151 -0.30 9.15 -1.93
N PHE A 152 -0.14 8.33 -2.98
CA PHE A 152 1.00 8.38 -3.89
C PHE A 152 1.11 9.75 -4.58
N MET A 153 -0.01 10.28 -5.11
CA MET A 153 -0.04 11.61 -5.71
C MET A 153 0.22 12.73 -4.70
N ILE A 154 -0.32 12.64 -3.49
CA ILE A 154 -0.05 13.64 -2.41
C ILE A 154 1.44 13.66 -2.04
N GLN A 155 2.13 12.53 -2.14
CA GLN A 155 3.56 12.42 -1.90
C GLN A 155 4.43 12.87 -3.10
N GLY A 156 3.80 13.43 -4.15
CA GLY A 156 4.50 14.01 -5.30
C GLY A 156 4.56 13.09 -6.53
N GLY A 157 3.94 11.91 -6.47
CA GLY A 157 3.80 11.05 -7.64
C GLY A 157 2.99 11.72 -8.74
N THR A 158 3.47 11.62 -9.98
CA THR A 158 2.75 12.14 -11.14
C THR A 158 1.52 11.27 -11.45
N LEU A 159 0.59 11.83 -12.23
CA LEU A 159 -0.55 11.06 -12.72
C LEU A 159 -0.11 9.84 -13.53
N ARG A 160 0.96 9.98 -14.34
CA ARG A 160 1.47 8.89 -15.17
C ARG A 160 2.04 7.76 -14.32
N GLU A 161 2.92 8.08 -13.37
CA GLU A 161 3.46 7.09 -12.44
C GLU A 161 2.35 6.40 -11.63
N THR A 162 1.33 7.16 -11.21
CA THR A 162 0.16 6.59 -10.53
C THR A 162 -0.59 5.61 -11.43
N MET A 163 -0.76 5.92 -12.72
CA MET A 163 -1.39 4.99 -13.67
C MET A 163 -0.55 3.73 -13.88
N ASP A 164 0.77 3.87 -13.95
CA ASP A 164 1.72 2.76 -14.09
C ASP A 164 1.69 1.84 -12.86
N GLU A 165 1.71 2.41 -11.64
CA GLU A 165 1.54 1.67 -10.37
C GLU A 165 0.24 0.86 -10.35
N LEU A 166 -0.83 1.42 -10.89
CA LEU A 166 -2.16 0.82 -10.84
C LEU A 166 -2.42 -0.18 -11.97
N GLY A 167 -1.76 -0.05 -13.12
CA GLY A 167 -2.11 -0.83 -14.32
C GLY A 167 -3.49 -0.44 -14.86
N HIS A 168 -3.74 0.88 -15.00
CA HIS A 168 -4.91 1.43 -15.67
C HIS A 168 -4.56 1.87 -17.09
N VAL A 169 -5.32 1.39 -18.08
CA VAL A 169 -5.26 1.91 -19.46
C VAL A 169 -6.12 3.17 -19.62
N ASP A 170 -7.17 3.30 -18.80
CA ASP A 170 -8.18 4.36 -18.93
C ASP A 170 -7.92 5.55 -18.00
N VAL A 171 -7.54 6.68 -18.60
CA VAL A 171 -7.20 7.96 -17.96
C VAL A 171 -8.42 8.56 -17.24
N ASP A 172 -9.65 8.33 -17.73
CA ASP A 172 -10.85 9.04 -17.25
C ASP A 172 -11.29 8.59 -15.86
N VAL A 173 -11.12 7.31 -15.54
CA VAL A 173 -11.37 6.77 -14.19
C VAL A 173 -10.35 7.32 -13.20
N ALA A 174 -9.09 7.41 -13.63
CA ALA A 174 -8.01 7.95 -12.80
C ALA A 174 -8.22 9.43 -12.51
N VAL A 175 -8.51 10.24 -13.52
CA VAL A 175 -8.73 11.68 -13.38
C VAL A 175 -9.93 11.97 -12.48
N ARG A 176 -11.09 11.31 -12.67
CA ARG A 176 -12.30 11.56 -11.87
C ARG A 176 -12.17 11.16 -10.40
N CYS A 177 -11.46 10.07 -10.11
CA CYS A 177 -11.28 9.61 -8.73
C CYS A 177 -10.19 10.38 -7.98
N TYR A 178 -9.14 10.84 -8.66
CA TYR A 178 -7.91 11.32 -8.00
C TYR A 178 -7.71 12.84 -8.02
N GLN A 179 -8.39 13.59 -8.91
CA GLN A 179 -8.35 15.07 -8.94
C GLN A 179 -9.20 15.75 -7.86
N ARG A 180 -9.79 15.02 -6.91
CA ARG A 180 -10.33 15.60 -5.67
C ARG A 180 -9.17 16.05 -4.77
N VAL A 181 -8.42 17.04 -5.27
CA VAL A 181 -7.26 17.62 -4.62
C VAL A 181 -7.68 18.12 -3.24
N VAL A 182 -6.92 17.71 -2.23
CA VAL A 182 -7.04 18.24 -0.87
C VAL A 182 -6.76 19.75 -0.96
N PRO A 183 -7.75 20.64 -0.71
CA PRO A 183 -7.60 22.08 -0.94
C PRO A 183 -6.36 22.69 -0.26
N ARG A 184 -5.95 22.11 0.87
CA ARG A 184 -4.72 22.44 1.59
C ARG A 184 -3.45 22.16 0.77
N HIS A 185 -3.31 20.96 0.20
CA HIS A 185 -2.14 20.60 -0.59
C HIS A 185 -1.96 21.50 -1.82
N ARG A 186 -3.06 21.86 -2.50
CA ARG A 186 -3.02 22.82 -3.62
C ARG A 186 -2.47 24.18 -3.20
N ARG A 187 -2.92 24.69 -2.04
CA ARG A 187 -2.42 25.95 -1.48
C ARG A 187 -0.93 25.84 -1.16
N ASP A 188 -0.53 24.79 -0.45
CA ASP A 188 0.85 24.59 -0.02
C ASP A 188 1.80 24.49 -1.23
N VAL A 189 1.41 23.80 -2.30
CA VAL A 189 2.19 23.70 -3.55
C VAL A 189 2.26 25.04 -4.27
N ALA A 190 1.15 25.77 -4.37
CA ALA A 190 1.12 27.09 -5.01
C ALA A 190 1.98 28.12 -4.25
N GLU A 191 1.93 28.13 -2.91
CA GLU A 191 2.77 28.99 -2.08
C GLU A 191 4.25 28.64 -2.24
N ARG A 192 4.61 27.36 -2.20
CA ARG A 192 5.99 26.91 -2.37
C ARG A 192 6.56 27.31 -3.73
N LEU A 193 5.79 27.12 -4.80
CA LEU A 193 6.17 27.52 -6.15
C LEU A 193 6.35 29.03 -6.27
N ALA A 194 5.44 29.82 -5.67
CA ALA A 194 5.57 31.28 -5.66
C ALA A 194 6.85 31.73 -4.94
N LEU A 195 7.16 31.12 -3.79
CA LEU A 195 8.37 31.45 -3.03
C LEU A 195 9.67 31.04 -3.73
N GLU A 196 9.65 29.96 -4.51
CA GLU A 196 10.82 29.48 -5.27
C GLU A 196 11.19 30.43 -6.43
N TYR A 197 10.19 30.88 -7.20
CA TYR A 197 10.42 31.68 -8.41
C TYR A 197 10.33 33.20 -8.20
N LEU A 198 9.68 33.63 -7.11
CA LEU A 198 9.68 35.01 -6.65
C LEU A 198 10.34 35.07 -5.27
N PRO A 199 11.66 34.77 -5.17
CA PRO A 199 12.38 34.98 -3.93
C PRO A 199 12.21 36.46 -3.59
N ALA A 200 11.51 36.74 -2.50
CA ALA A 200 11.04 38.08 -2.24
C ALA A 200 12.24 39.03 -2.17
N GLY A 201 12.32 39.97 -3.10
CA GLY A 201 13.18 41.15 -2.95
C GLY A 201 12.72 42.06 -1.80
N ASP A 202 11.58 41.73 -1.19
CA ASP A 202 11.02 42.35 0.01
C ASP A 202 11.34 41.50 1.27
N PRO A 203 11.94 42.11 2.31
CA PRO A 203 12.17 41.48 3.62
C PRO A 203 10.98 40.73 4.23
N ALA A 204 9.73 41.12 3.92
CA ALA A 204 8.54 40.42 4.41
C ALA A 204 8.43 38.98 3.86
N GLY A 205 8.73 38.78 2.57
CA GLY A 205 8.68 37.45 1.97
C GLY A 205 9.85 36.57 2.39
N ILE A 206 11.05 37.14 2.60
CA ILE A 206 12.19 36.41 3.18
C ILE A 206 11.84 35.92 4.59
N LYS A 207 11.21 36.77 5.42
CA LYS A 207 10.73 36.36 6.76
C LYS A 207 9.67 35.27 6.69
N ALA A 208 8.76 35.32 5.72
CA ALA A 208 7.78 34.27 5.51
C ALA A 208 8.43 32.93 5.10
N GLN A 209 9.44 32.96 4.22
CA GLN A 209 10.22 31.77 3.86
C GLN A 209 10.97 31.20 5.06
N ILE A 210 11.61 32.04 5.88
CA ILE A 210 12.27 31.62 7.11
C ILE A 210 11.28 30.95 8.05
N ALA A 211 10.14 31.59 8.33
CA ALA A 211 9.11 31.03 9.21
C ALA A 211 8.59 29.67 8.71
N GLN A 212 8.35 29.55 7.40
CA GLN A 212 7.92 28.28 6.80
C GLN A 212 8.99 27.19 6.96
N LYS A 213 10.27 27.52 6.76
CA LYS A 213 11.38 26.57 6.91
C LYS A 213 11.62 26.20 8.36
N GLU A 214 11.47 27.14 9.29
CA GLU A 214 11.52 26.88 10.74
C GLU A 214 10.40 25.93 11.17
N GLU A 215 9.17 26.13 10.67
CA GLU A 215 8.06 25.21 10.92
C GLU A 215 8.35 23.80 10.34
N GLU A 216 8.88 23.72 9.13
CA GLU A 216 9.30 22.45 8.50
C GLU A 216 10.40 21.75 9.33
N ILE A 217 11.40 22.50 9.81
CA ILE A 217 12.46 22.00 10.70
C ILE A 217 11.87 21.45 12.00
N ASP A 218 10.93 22.15 12.62
CA ASP A 218 10.33 21.71 13.88
C ASP A 218 9.46 20.46 13.70
N GLN A 219 8.70 20.37 12.61
CA GLN A 219 7.95 19.15 12.24
C GLN A 219 8.89 17.97 12.00
N LEU A 220 10.01 18.18 11.30
CA LEU A 220 11.02 17.15 11.07
C LEU A 220 11.69 16.71 12.38
N ARG A 221 12.04 17.65 13.27
CA ARG A 221 12.59 17.35 14.61
C ARG A 221 11.63 16.50 15.44
N GLN A 222 10.34 16.83 15.46
CA GLN A 222 9.32 16.04 16.13
C GLN A 222 9.19 14.64 15.53
N THR A 223 9.22 14.53 14.20
CA THR A 223 9.17 13.24 13.49
C THR A 223 10.37 12.38 13.85
N VAL A 224 11.59 12.94 13.82
CA VAL A 224 12.82 12.24 14.21
C VAL A 224 12.76 11.80 15.67
N ALA A 225 12.30 12.66 16.59
CA ALA A 225 12.14 12.30 18.00
C ALA A 225 11.12 11.16 18.20
N GLY A 226 10.03 11.15 17.43
CA GLY A 226 9.06 10.05 17.42
C GLY A 226 9.65 8.74 16.90
N LEU A 227 10.42 8.80 15.82
CA LEU A 227 11.10 7.63 15.26
C LEU A 227 12.17 7.07 16.22
N ARG A 228 12.93 7.93 16.90
CA ARG A 228 13.91 7.52 17.91
C ARG A 228 13.26 6.79 19.09
N ARG A 229 12.19 7.35 19.66
CA ARG A 229 11.43 6.68 20.74
C ARG A 229 10.91 5.30 20.31
N ARG A 230 10.35 5.21 19.11
CA ARG A 230 9.87 3.93 18.57
C ARG A 230 11.00 2.93 18.33
N LEU A 231 12.19 3.41 17.96
CA LEU A 231 13.38 2.57 17.81
C LEU A 231 13.81 2.03 19.19
N GLU A 232 13.92 2.89 20.19
CA GLU A 232 14.23 2.52 21.58
C GLU A 232 13.25 1.47 22.12
N GLU A 233 11.94 1.68 21.97
CA GLU A 233 10.89 0.72 22.37
C GLU A 233 11.07 -0.66 21.71
N LEU A 234 11.45 -0.71 20.42
CA LEU A 234 11.63 -1.96 19.68
C LEU A 234 12.96 -2.66 20.04
N GLU A 235 13.99 -1.90 20.39
CA GLU A 235 15.29 -2.43 20.83
C GLU A 235 15.17 -3.02 22.25
N ASP A 236 14.48 -2.34 23.16
CA ASP A 236 14.23 -2.80 24.54
C ASP A 236 13.36 -4.08 24.58
N ASP A 237 12.31 -4.16 23.74
CA ASP A 237 11.47 -5.35 23.60
C ASP A 237 12.23 -6.56 23.01
N GLY A 238 13.29 -6.31 22.22
CA GLY A 238 14.15 -7.34 21.65
C GLY A 238 15.12 -7.95 22.67
N ASP A 239 15.62 -7.14 23.60
CA ASP A 239 16.57 -7.58 24.62
C ASP A 239 15.89 -8.42 25.73
N GLY A 240 14.63 -8.13 26.05
CA GLY A 240 13.82 -8.91 27.00
C GLY A 240 13.49 -10.34 26.56
N ARG A 241 13.46 -10.62 25.24
CA ARG A 241 13.26 -11.98 24.70
C ARG A 241 14.54 -12.80 24.63
N SER A 242 15.70 -12.17 24.70
CA SER A 242 17.01 -12.85 24.62
C SER A 242 17.51 -13.34 25.99
N GLN A 243 16.92 -12.87 27.09
CA GLN A 243 17.26 -13.30 28.46
C GLN A 243 16.34 -14.40 29.05
N SER A 244 15.39 -14.93 28.26
CA SER A 244 14.44 -15.96 28.70
C SER A 244 14.54 -17.30 27.96
N GLY A 245 15.68 -17.55 27.28
CA GLY A 245 16.03 -18.82 26.62
C GLY A 245 17.02 -19.66 27.42
#